data_AF-A0A924DV07-F1
#
_entry.id   AF-A0A924DV07-F1
#
_cell.length_a   1.000
_cell.length_b   1.000
_cell.length_c   1.000
_cell.angle_alpha   90.00
_cell.angle_beta   90.00
_cell.angle_gamma   90.00
#
_symmetry.space_group_name_H-M   'P 1'
#
loop_
_entity.id
_entity.type
_entity.pdbx_description
1 polymer ?
#
loop_
_entity_poly.entity_id
_entity_poly.type
_entity_poly.pdbx_seq_one_letter_code
_entity_poly.pdbx_strand_id
1 'polypeptide(L)'
;MLPEHTADDLATMVQCLGDFGQHTGSAVGPIKNMAAQTNLPALNTAIAAARAGEHGRGLAVVSDEFRKLVGESARGAQGIIGMVTQIRQATERAMAAMVKGQNQAKEAVA
;
A
#
# COMPACT_ATOMS: atom_id res chain seq x y z
N MET A 1 12.07 -5.41 38.98
CA MET A 1 12.82 -5.12 37.73
C MET A 1 12.00 -5.36 36.45
N LEU A 2 10.65 -5.29 36.48
CA LEU A 2 9.83 -5.95 35.44
C LEU A 2 8.76 -5.14 34.66
N PRO A 3 8.46 -3.84 34.90
CA PRO A 3 7.51 -3.10 34.03
C PRO A 3 8.14 -2.13 33.02
N GLU A 4 9.34 -1.57 33.25
CA GLU A 4 9.92 -0.56 32.35
C GLU A 4 10.42 -1.15 31.02
N HIS A 5 11.10 -2.30 31.05
CA HIS A 5 11.60 -2.96 29.83
C HIS A 5 10.49 -3.37 28.88
N THR A 6 9.35 -3.85 29.40
CA THR A 6 8.24 -4.34 28.56
C THR A 6 7.55 -3.20 27.80
N ALA A 7 7.50 -2.00 28.39
CA ALA A 7 6.95 -0.83 27.72
C ALA A 7 7.89 -0.34 26.63
N ASP A 8 9.20 -0.31 26.88
CA ASP A 8 10.21 0.09 25.90
C ASP A 8 10.29 -0.87 24.69
N ASP A 9 10.18 -2.17 24.95
CA ASP A 9 10.10 -3.21 23.92
C ASP A 9 8.85 -3.04 23.05
N LEU A 10 7.71 -2.71 23.67
CA LEU A 10 6.45 -2.48 22.96
C LEU A 10 6.53 -1.22 22.08
N ALA A 11 7.10 -0.12 22.59
CA ALA A 11 7.35 1.09 21.78
C ALA A 11 8.23 0.78 20.58
N THR A 12 9.30 0.01 20.77
CA THR A 12 10.23 -0.36 19.70
C THR A 12 9.53 -1.19 18.61
N MET A 13 8.69 -2.16 19.00
CA MET A 13 7.92 -2.97 18.04
C MET A 13 6.90 -2.12 17.26
N VAL A 14 6.21 -1.21 17.94
CA VAL A 14 5.23 -0.31 17.32
C VAL A 14 5.93 0.67 16.36
N GLN A 15 7.11 1.19 16.73
CA GLN A 15 7.93 2.01 15.85
C GLN A 15 8.33 1.25 14.57
N CYS A 16 8.81 0.00 14.73
CA CYS A 16 9.21 -0.86 13.61
C CYS A 16 8.04 -1.15 12.65
N LEU A 17 6.83 -1.34 13.18
CA LEU A 17 5.59 -1.46 12.39
C LEU A 17 5.28 -0.19 11.58
N GLY A 18 5.53 0.99 12.17
CA GLY A 18 5.40 2.27 11.48
C GLY A 18 6.37 2.40 10.29
N ASP A 19 7.64 2.07 10.51
CA ASP A 19 8.69 2.12 9.48
C ASP A 19 8.43 1.12 8.35
N PHE A 20 8.01 -0.10 8.70
CA PHE A 20 7.61 -1.12 7.73
C PHE A 20 6.41 -0.65 6.88
N GLY A 21 5.43 0.00 7.51
CA GLY A 21 4.32 0.63 6.81
C GLY A 21 4.76 1.69 5.81
N GLN A 22 5.68 2.59 6.20
CA GLN A 22 6.24 3.59 5.28
C GLN A 22 6.98 2.97 4.10
N HIS A 23 7.82 1.95 4.36
CA HIS A 23 8.58 1.26 3.33
C HIS A 23 7.66 0.57 2.31
N THR A 24 6.62 -0.11 2.82
CA THR A 24 5.60 -0.75 1.98
C THR A 24 4.83 0.28 1.16
N GLY A 25 4.46 1.42 1.75
CA GLY A 25 3.78 2.50 1.03
C GLY A 25 4.62 3.07 -0.12
N SER A 26 5.93 3.26 0.10
CA SER A 26 6.87 3.72 -0.92
C SER A 26 7.00 2.73 -2.08
N ALA A 27 7.04 1.43 -1.80
CA ALA A 27 7.13 0.38 -2.82
C ALA A 27 5.88 0.28 -3.72
N VAL A 28 4.71 0.64 -3.19
CA VAL A 28 3.43 0.55 -3.94
C VAL A 28 3.19 1.76 -4.85
N GLY A 29 3.80 2.92 -4.55
CA GLY A 29 3.71 4.12 -5.37
C GLY A 29 4.08 3.92 -6.85
N PRO A 30 5.24 3.31 -7.17
CA PRO A 30 5.62 2.95 -8.53
C PRO A 30 4.62 2.05 -9.25
N ILE A 31 4.00 1.09 -8.56
CA ILE A 31 3.01 0.16 -9.15
C ILE A 31 1.76 0.94 -9.61
N LYS A 32 1.28 1.88 -8.79
CA LYS A 32 0.19 2.78 -9.16
C LYS A 32 0.55 3.64 -10.38
N ASN A 33 1.77 4.18 -10.41
CA ASN A 33 2.24 5.01 -11.52
C ASN A 33 2.37 4.20 -12.82
N MET A 34 2.88 2.96 -12.75
CA MET A 34 2.89 2.03 -13.87
C MET A 34 1.49 1.77 -14.41
N ALA A 35 0.50 1.53 -13.52
CA ALA A 35 -0.87 1.31 -13.95
C ALA A 35 -1.47 2.52 -14.67
N ALA A 36 -1.21 3.74 -14.17
CA ALA A 36 -1.67 4.96 -14.81
C ALA A 36 -1.00 5.22 -16.18
N GLN A 37 0.31 4.98 -16.28
CA GLN A 37 1.06 5.17 -17.53
C GLN A 37 0.72 4.12 -18.59
N THR A 38 0.35 2.91 -18.18
CA THR A 38 0.07 1.80 -19.11
C THR A 38 -1.31 1.92 -19.80
N ASN A 39 -2.21 2.76 -19.27
CA ASN A 39 -3.53 2.98 -19.87
C ASN A 39 -3.47 3.61 -21.28
N LEU A 40 -2.50 4.50 -21.53
CA LEU A 40 -2.33 5.22 -22.80
C LEU A 40 -1.76 4.33 -23.92
N PRO A 41 -0.66 3.58 -23.72
CA PRO A 41 -0.16 2.61 -24.70
C PRO A 41 -1.19 1.55 -25.06
N ALA A 42 -1.90 0.98 -24.07
CA ALA A 42 -2.91 -0.04 -24.32
C ALA A 42 -4.08 0.49 -25.18
N LEU A 43 -4.53 1.72 -24.91
CA LEU A 43 -5.56 2.39 -25.72
C LEU A 43 -5.09 2.65 -27.15
N ASN A 44 -3.86 3.15 -27.33
CA ASN A 44 -3.29 3.42 -28.65
C ASN A 44 -3.15 2.12 -29.47
N THR A 45 -2.74 1.02 -28.84
CA THR A 45 -2.66 -0.29 -29.49
C THR A 45 -4.04 -0.82 -29.87
N ALA A 46 -5.05 -0.65 -29.01
CA ALA A 46 -6.43 -1.02 -29.34
C ALA A 46 -6.98 -0.24 -30.54
N ILE A 47 -6.71 1.07 -30.64
CA ILE A 47 -7.07 1.90 -31.80
C ILE A 47 -6.35 1.42 -33.07
N ALA A 48 -5.04 1.14 -32.97
CA ALA A 48 -4.25 0.63 -34.10
C ALA A 48 -4.75 -0.74 -34.58
N ALA A 49 -5.11 -1.62 -33.65
CA ALA A 49 -5.70 -2.93 -33.94
C ALA A 49 -7.05 -2.79 -34.66
N ALA A 50 -7.92 -1.88 -34.21
CA ALA A 50 -9.18 -1.60 -34.89
C ALA A 50 -8.96 -1.03 -36.30
N ARG A 51 -7.96 -0.16 -36.49
CA ARG A 51 -7.58 0.38 -37.81
C ARG A 51 -7.05 -0.68 -38.78
N ALA A 52 -6.37 -1.70 -38.28
CA ALA A 52 -5.84 -2.80 -39.09
C ALA A 52 -6.91 -3.83 -39.52
N GLY A 53 -8.15 -3.69 -39.05
CA GLY A 53 -9.26 -4.58 -39.40
C GLY A 53 -8.98 -6.03 -39.03
N GLU A 54 -9.16 -6.95 -39.97
CA GLU A 54 -8.95 -8.40 -39.74
C GLU A 54 -7.49 -8.73 -39.34
N HIS A 55 -6.50 -7.98 -39.84
CA HIS A 55 -5.09 -8.17 -39.49
C HIS A 55 -4.77 -7.72 -38.04
N GLY A 56 -5.63 -6.90 -37.43
CA GLY A 56 -5.46 -6.41 -36.07
C GLY A 56 -6.12 -7.25 -34.98
N ARG A 57 -6.91 -8.28 -35.34
CA ARG A 57 -7.70 -9.06 -34.36
C ARG A 57 -6.86 -9.65 -33.22
N GLY A 58 -5.71 -10.25 -33.54
CA GLY A 58 -4.82 -10.82 -32.52
C GLY A 58 -4.24 -9.75 -31.58
N LEU A 59 -3.88 -8.59 -32.14
CA LEU A 59 -3.35 -7.46 -31.38
C LEU A 59 -4.42 -6.82 -30.48
N ALA A 60 -5.67 -6.80 -30.92
CA ALA A 60 -6.81 -6.32 -30.12
C ALA A 60 -7.02 -7.20 -28.88
N VAL A 61 -7.01 -8.53 -29.05
CA VAL A 61 -7.18 -9.49 -27.93
C VAL A 61 -6.05 -9.34 -26.91
N VAL A 62 -4.80 -9.26 -27.37
CA VAL A 62 -3.63 -9.07 -26.48
C VAL A 62 -3.72 -7.74 -25.74
N SER A 63 -4.15 -6.66 -26.42
CA SER A 63 -4.28 -5.34 -25.79
C SER A 63 -5.36 -5.31 -24.72
N ASP A 64 -6.50 -5.96 -24.96
CA ASP A 64 -7.58 -6.05 -23.97
C ASP A 64 -7.19 -6.86 -22.75
N GLU A 65 -6.50 -8.00 -22.94
CA GLU A 65 -6.02 -8.84 -21.83
C GLU A 65 -4.95 -8.10 -21.01
N PHE A 66 -4.04 -7.41 -21.68
CA PHE A 66 -3.05 -6.57 -21.02
C PHE A 66 -3.69 -5.44 -20.20
N ARG A 67 -4.74 -4.79 -20.74
CA ARG A 67 -5.49 -3.75 -20.02
C ARG A 67 -6.20 -4.30 -18.78
N LYS A 68 -6.78 -5.50 -18.86
CA LYS A 68 -7.36 -6.19 -17.69
C LYS A 68 -6.30 -6.45 -16.62
N LEU A 69 -5.14 -7.01 -17.01
CA LEU A 69 -4.05 -7.32 -16.08
C LEU A 69 -3.54 -6.07 -15.36
N VAL A 70 -3.35 -4.98 -16.12
CA VAL A 70 -2.95 -3.68 -15.57
C VAL A 70 -4.00 -3.14 -14.59
N GLY A 71 -5.28 -3.23 -14.94
CA GLY A 71 -6.38 -2.81 -14.06
C GLY A 71 -6.48 -3.65 -12.78
N GLU A 72 -6.25 -4.96 -12.86
CA GLU A 72 -6.17 -5.84 -11.69
C GLU A 72 -4.97 -5.50 -10.79
N SER A 73 -3.80 -5.30 -11.39
CA SER A 73 -2.60 -4.87 -10.66
C SER A 73 -2.80 -3.53 -9.95
N ALA A 74 -3.46 -2.57 -10.62
CA ALA A 74 -3.81 -1.27 -10.04
C ALA A 74 -4.72 -1.41 -8.81
N ARG A 75 -5.77 -2.24 -8.92
CA ARG A 75 -6.70 -2.51 -7.82
C ARG A 75 -5.99 -3.18 -6.64
N GLY A 76 -5.11 -4.15 -6.90
CA GLY A 76 -4.29 -4.80 -5.88
C GLY A 76 -3.40 -3.79 -5.14
N ALA A 77 -2.68 -2.94 -5.89
CA ALA A 77 -1.87 -1.87 -5.33
C ALA A 77 -2.69 -0.92 -4.44
N GLN A 78 -3.90 -0.55 -4.87
CA GLN A 78 -4.81 0.29 -4.09
C GLN A 78 -5.26 -0.38 -2.79
N GLY A 79 -5.51 -1.69 -2.82
CA GLY A 79 -5.79 -2.50 -1.63
C GLY A 79 -4.63 -2.49 -0.63
N ILE A 80 -3.39 -2.65 -1.12
CA ILE A 80 -2.18 -2.60 -0.26
C ILE A 80 -2.02 -1.22 0.37
N ILE A 81 -2.23 -0.12 -0.38
CA ILE A 81 -2.21 1.24 0.19
C ILE A 81 -3.24 1.37 1.32
N GLY A 82 -4.45 0.84 1.13
CA GLY A 82 -5.48 0.81 2.16
C GLY A 82 -5.03 0.07 3.42
N MET A 83 -4.46 -1.12 3.27
CA MET A 83 -3.94 -1.92 4.39
C MET A 83 -2.81 -1.21 5.13
N VAL A 84 -1.83 -0.65 4.40
CA VAL A 84 -0.74 0.15 4.98
C VAL A 84 -1.27 1.34 5.77
N THR A 85 -2.28 2.03 5.23
CA THR A 85 -2.93 3.16 5.92
C THR A 85 -3.57 2.72 7.23
N GLN A 86 -4.28 1.58 7.23
CA GLN A 86 -4.89 1.03 8.44
C GLN A 86 -3.85 0.61 9.48
N ILE A 87 -2.77 -0.05 9.06
CA ILE A 87 -1.65 -0.40 9.94
C ILE A 87 -1.07 0.85 10.58
N ARG A 88 -0.79 1.90 9.78
CA ARG A 88 -0.26 3.16 10.31
C ARG A 88 -1.18 3.79 11.36
N GLN A 89 -2.48 3.84 11.11
CA GLN A 89 -3.46 4.35 12.07
C GLN A 89 -3.57 3.48 13.33
N ALA A 90 -3.44 2.16 13.22
CA ALA A 90 -3.41 1.27 14.37
C ALA A 90 -2.15 1.49 15.23
N THR A 91 -1.00 1.62 14.57
CA THR A 91 0.30 1.95 15.20
C THR A 91 0.25 3.30 15.93
N GLU A 92 -0.26 4.35 15.29
CA GLU A 92 -0.42 5.68 15.90
C GLU A 92 -1.32 5.62 17.16
N ARG A 93 -2.43 4.88 17.10
CA ARG A 93 -3.32 4.67 18.25
C ARG A 93 -2.66 3.87 19.37
N ALA A 94 -1.89 2.84 19.03
CA ALA A 94 -1.14 2.04 20.00
C ALA A 94 -0.10 2.90 20.73
N MET A 95 0.67 3.71 20.01
CA MET A 95 1.61 4.68 20.62
C MET A 95 0.91 5.63 21.58
N ALA A 96 -0.20 6.24 21.16
CA ALA A 96 -0.94 7.19 21.99
C ALA A 96 -1.47 6.54 23.29
N ALA A 97 -2.01 5.32 23.19
CA ALA A 97 -2.47 4.56 24.35
C ALA A 97 -1.32 4.20 25.29
N MET A 98 -0.15 3.85 24.73
CA MET A 98 1.03 3.50 25.51
C MET A 98 1.59 4.68 26.29
N VAL A 99 1.71 5.86 25.65
CA VAL A 99 2.13 7.11 26.31
C VAL A 99 1.16 7.49 27.42
N LYS A 100 -0.15 7.39 27.16
CA LYS A 100 -1.17 7.66 28.19
C LYS A 100 -1.04 6.70 29.38
N GLY A 101 -0.85 5.41 29.13
CA GLY A 101 -0.66 4.40 30.17
C GLY A 101 0.60 4.63 31.00
N GLN A 102 1.72 5.01 30.37
CA GLN A 102 2.96 5.37 31.06
C GLN A 102 2.77 6.58 31.98
N ASN A 103 2.08 7.64 31.52
CA ASN A 103 1.83 8.82 32.34
C ASN A 103 0.94 8.50 33.55
N GLN A 104 -0.13 7.73 33.36
CA GLN A 104 -1.00 7.30 34.45
C GLN A 104 -0.27 6.42 35.47
N ALA A 105 0.62 5.51 35.01
CA ALA A 105 1.43 4.70 35.89
C ALA A 105 2.42 5.55 36.72
N LYS A 106 3.01 6.60 36.12
CA LYS A 106 3.87 7.55 36.84
C LYS A 106 3.11 8.35 37.89
N GLU A 107 1.90 8.80 37.57
CA GLU A 107 1.03 9.53 38.51
C GLU A 107 0.55 8.65 39.67
N ALA A 108 0.30 7.35 39.45
CA ALA A 108 -0.20 6.45 40.49
C ALA A 108 0.86 6.01 41.53
N VAL A 109 2.14 6.18 41.20
CA VAL A 109 3.28 5.79 42.06
C VAL A 109 3.93 7.01 42.73
N ALA A 110 3.55 8.23 42.31
CA ALA A 110 3.96 9.51 42.91
C ALA A 110 3.03 9.92 44.06
#